data_AF-A0A2P2JP27-F1
#
_entry.id   AF-A0A2P2JP27-F1
#
_cell.length_a   1.000
_cell.length_b   1.000
_cell.length_c   1.000
_cell.angle_alpha   90.00
_cell.angle_beta   90.00
_cell.angle_gamma   90.00
#
_symmetry.space_group_name_H-M   'P 1'
#
loop_
_entity.id
_entity.type
_entity.pdbx_description
1 polymer ?
#
loop_
_entity_poly.entity_id
_entity_poly.type
_entity_poly.pdbx_seq_one_letter_code
_entity_poly.pdbx_strand_id
1 'polypeptide(L)'
;MIMLEMVSLIYLFLIGVRLQQVLYNVLKEHFLIPRRLLMTGTPIQNNLTELWALLHFCMPQIFGKLEQFLSTFEKAGNLSSSFPLSGISLDKTEVNDQYKTLRYALKAFMLRRTKSKLIECGSLILPPLTEVIVMAPLVSLQKKVYVSILRKELPKLLALSSAPSNQQSLQNIVVQLRKACSHPYLFPGIEPEPFEEGEHLVQVTSLYV
;
A
#
# COMPACT_ATOMS: atom_id res chain seq x y z
N MET A 1 15.01 -31.30 36.94
CA MET A 1 15.11 -29.82 36.84
C MET A 1 15.82 -29.41 35.54
N ILE A 2 15.41 -29.91 34.36
CA ILE A 2 15.90 -29.44 33.03
C ILE A 2 14.77 -29.50 31.96
N MET A 3 13.57 -29.95 32.31
CA MET A 3 12.44 -30.18 31.37
C MET A 3 11.31 -29.16 31.54
N LEU A 4 11.65 -27.87 31.72
CA LEU A 4 10.65 -26.80 31.86
C LEU A 4 11.04 -25.45 31.23
N GLU A 5 12.19 -25.35 30.55
CA GLU A 5 12.68 -24.08 29.97
C GLU A 5 12.58 -23.98 28.43
N MET A 6 11.90 -24.91 27.76
CA MET A 6 11.80 -24.93 26.28
C MET A 6 10.48 -24.40 25.71
N VAL A 7 9.69 -23.66 26.51
CA VAL A 7 8.39 -23.12 26.05
C VAL A 7 8.21 -21.67 26.48
N SER A 8 8.84 -20.68 25.80
CA SER A 8 8.36 -19.27 25.88
C SER A 8 9.05 -18.22 24.99
N LEU A 9 9.73 -18.57 23.90
CA LEU A 9 10.24 -17.55 22.97
C LEU A 9 9.84 -17.89 21.53
N ILE A 10 8.53 -17.89 21.29
CA ILE A 10 8.00 -17.86 19.93
C ILE A 10 8.19 -16.41 19.42
N TYR A 11 9.33 -16.14 18.80
CA TYR A 11 9.50 -14.92 18.00
C TYR A 11 8.68 -15.10 16.72
N LEU A 12 7.54 -14.44 16.63
CA LEU A 12 6.73 -14.48 15.41
C LEU A 12 7.30 -13.52 14.36
N PHE A 13 8.01 -14.06 13.38
CA PHE A 13 8.56 -13.32 12.24
C PHE A 13 7.49 -13.10 11.16
N LEU A 14 6.72 -12.02 11.24
CA LEU A 14 5.80 -11.62 10.17
C LEU A 14 6.49 -10.66 9.20
N ILE A 15 7.26 -11.20 8.25
CA ILE A 15 7.87 -10.40 7.19
C ILE A 15 6.79 -10.04 6.16
N GLY A 16 6.47 -8.75 6.04
CA GLY A 16 5.70 -8.22 4.91
C GLY A 16 4.21 -8.56 4.91
N VAL A 17 3.68 -9.09 6.02
CA VAL A 17 2.26 -9.42 6.10
C VAL A 17 1.48 -8.19 6.58
N ARG A 18 0.52 -7.74 5.75
CA ARG A 18 -0.62 -6.96 6.23
C ARG A 18 -1.29 -7.82 7.30
N LEU A 19 -1.14 -7.47 8.57
CA LEU A 19 -1.88 -8.10 9.67
C LEU A 19 -3.34 -7.72 9.51
N GLN A 20 -4.00 -8.41 8.59
CA GLN A 20 -5.45 -8.37 8.48
C GLN A 20 -6.04 -8.93 9.76
N GLN A 21 -7.22 -8.41 10.13
CA GLN A 21 -7.92 -8.73 11.37
C GLN A 21 -8.00 -10.24 11.66
N VAL A 22 -8.10 -11.07 10.62
CA VAL A 22 -8.16 -12.53 10.68
C VAL A 22 -6.87 -13.13 11.26
N LEU A 23 -5.70 -12.76 10.74
CA LEU A 23 -4.43 -13.28 11.23
C LEU A 23 -4.17 -12.83 12.68
N TYR A 24 -4.52 -11.60 12.99
CA TYR A 24 -4.43 -11.05 14.34
C TYR A 24 -5.25 -11.87 15.36
N ASN A 25 -6.50 -12.22 15.03
CA ASN A 25 -7.36 -13.02 15.90
C ASN A 25 -6.80 -14.43 16.10
N VAL A 26 -6.39 -15.10 15.01
CA VAL A 26 -5.84 -16.46 15.07
C VAL A 26 -4.58 -16.50 15.94
N LEU A 27 -3.68 -15.53 15.78
CA LEU A 27 -2.45 -15.48 16.58
C LEU A 27 -2.72 -15.20 18.07
N LYS A 28 -3.76 -14.43 18.38
CA LYS A 28 -4.16 -14.13 19.75
C LYS A 28 -4.83 -15.33 20.43
N GLU A 29 -5.69 -16.04 19.71
CA GLU A 29 -6.51 -17.11 20.26
C GLU A 29 -5.76 -18.45 20.36
N HIS A 30 -4.88 -18.75 19.40
CA HIS A 30 -4.23 -20.06 19.33
C HIS A 30 -2.79 -20.11 19.89
N PHE A 31 -2.16 -18.97 20.18
CA PHE A 31 -0.76 -18.93 20.62
C PHE A 31 -0.54 -18.08 21.87
N LEU A 32 0.10 -18.65 22.88
CA LEU A 32 0.62 -17.91 24.04
C LEU A 32 2.02 -17.37 23.71
N ILE A 33 2.11 -16.07 23.43
CA ILE A 33 3.36 -15.41 23.03
C ILE A 33 3.71 -14.32 24.07
N PRO A 34 4.61 -14.60 25.04
CA PRO A 34 4.95 -13.64 26.10
C PRO A 34 5.66 -12.38 25.59
N ARG A 35 6.50 -12.53 24.55
CA ARG A 35 7.23 -11.43 23.91
C ARG A 35 6.96 -11.44 22.41
N ARG A 36 6.46 -10.32 21.89
CA ARG A 36 6.10 -10.16 20.49
C ARG A 36 7.02 -9.12 19.85
N LEU A 37 7.66 -9.52 18.76
CA LEU A 37 8.50 -8.64 17.95
C LEU A 37 7.96 -8.69 16.52
N LEU A 38 7.67 -7.52 15.96
CA LEU A 38 7.22 -7.40 14.57
C LEU A 38 8.36 -6.81 13.72
N MET A 39 8.65 -7.43 12.58
CA MET A 39 9.59 -6.89 11.60
C MET A 39 8.89 -6.68 10.27
N THR A 40 8.69 -5.43 9.89
CA THR A 40 8.13 -5.05 8.59
C THR A 40 9.16 -4.36 7.73
N GLY A 41 9.23 -4.74 6.45
CA GLY A 41 10.05 -4.06 5.44
C GLY A 41 9.33 -2.87 4.78
N THR A 42 8.00 -2.79 4.91
CA THR A 42 7.20 -1.69 4.36
C THR A 42 6.93 -0.65 5.44
N PRO A 43 6.98 0.66 5.10
CA PRO A 43 6.52 1.69 6.03
C PRO A 43 5.06 1.40 6.39
N ILE A 44 4.70 1.58 7.67
CA ILE A 44 3.32 1.51 8.17
C ILE A 44 2.40 2.16 7.14
N GLN A 45 1.45 1.38 6.61
CA GLN A 45 0.53 1.86 5.60
C GLN A 45 -0.38 2.94 6.19
N ASN A 46 -0.90 3.84 5.35
CA ASN A 46 -1.79 4.95 5.73
C ASN A 46 -3.18 4.47 6.19
N ASN A 47 -3.25 3.53 7.13
CA ASN A 47 -4.47 3.05 7.75
C ASN A 47 -4.26 2.96 9.27
N LEU A 48 -4.94 3.82 10.03
CA LEU A 48 -4.86 3.87 11.49
C LEU A 48 -5.35 2.58 12.15
N THR A 49 -6.30 1.89 11.55
CA THR A 49 -6.82 0.60 12.05
C THR A 49 -5.75 -0.48 11.97
N GLU A 50 -5.02 -0.53 10.85
CA GLU A 50 -3.89 -1.46 10.69
C GLU A 50 -2.78 -1.10 11.69
N LEU A 51 -2.45 0.19 11.81
CA LEU A 51 -1.47 0.67 12.79
C LEU A 51 -1.83 0.25 14.23
N TRP A 52 -3.08 0.46 14.64
CA TRP A 52 -3.57 0.02 15.94
C TRP A 52 -3.44 -1.49 16.10
N ALA A 53 -3.82 -2.28 15.09
CA ALA A 53 -3.71 -3.73 15.16
C ALA A 53 -2.26 -4.18 15.37
N LEU A 54 -1.28 -3.55 14.71
CA LEU A 54 0.15 -3.84 14.90
C LEU A 54 0.63 -3.48 16.31
N LEU A 55 0.24 -2.30 16.80
CA LEU A 55 0.65 -1.80 18.12
C LEU A 55 0.01 -2.61 19.26
N HIS A 56 -1.29 -2.85 19.17
CA HIS A 56 -2.03 -3.68 20.11
C HIS A 56 -1.54 -5.15 20.07
N PHE A 57 -1.18 -5.66 18.88
CA PHE A 57 -0.53 -6.96 18.80
C PHE A 57 0.79 -6.99 19.55
N CYS A 58 1.64 -5.97 19.47
CA CYS A 58 2.90 -5.98 20.23
C CYS A 58 2.66 -5.78 21.74
N MET A 59 1.78 -4.85 22.12
CA MET A 59 1.52 -4.46 23.52
C MET A 59 0.04 -4.11 23.77
N PRO A 60 -0.80 -5.12 24.08
CA PRO A 60 -2.23 -4.94 24.28
C PRO A 60 -2.58 -4.23 25.60
N GLN A 61 -1.64 -4.15 26.54
CA GLN A 61 -1.86 -3.50 27.84
C GLN A 61 -1.79 -1.97 27.76
N ILE A 62 -1.11 -1.43 26.74
CA ILE A 62 -0.90 0.02 26.58
C ILE A 62 -1.92 0.61 25.64
N PHE A 63 -2.19 -0.09 24.54
CA PHE A 63 -3.13 0.36 23.53
C PHE A 63 -4.49 -0.25 23.85
N GLY A 64 -5.43 0.59 24.30
CA GLY A 64 -6.79 0.19 24.63
C GLY A 64 -7.62 -0.24 23.41
N LYS A 65 -8.94 -0.07 23.48
CA LYS A 65 -9.85 -0.49 22.40
C LYS A 65 -9.62 0.33 21.11
N LEU A 66 -9.90 -0.29 19.97
CA LEU A 66 -9.77 0.34 18.65
C LEU A 66 -10.52 1.67 18.55
N GLU A 67 -11.76 1.73 19.05
CA GLU A 67 -12.61 2.93 19.00
C GLU A 67 -11.96 4.14 19.71
N GLN A 68 -11.33 3.91 20.86
CA GLN A 68 -10.65 4.97 21.63
C GLN A 68 -9.40 5.46 20.89
N PHE A 69 -8.68 4.54 20.25
CA PHE A 69 -7.51 4.91 19.45
C PHE A 69 -7.92 5.72 18.21
N LEU A 70 -8.97 5.28 17.51
CA LEU A 70 -9.48 5.98 16.35
C LEU A 70 -9.99 7.38 16.72
N SER A 71 -10.83 7.52 17.77
CA SER A 71 -11.33 8.84 18.17
C SER A 71 -10.22 9.83 18.57
N THR A 72 -9.12 9.33 19.14
CA THR A 72 -7.96 10.15 19.54
C THR A 72 -7.14 10.62 18.34
N PHE A 73 -7.05 9.83 17.26
CA PHE A 73 -6.14 10.07 16.13
C PHE A 73 -6.83 10.23 14.77
N GLU A 74 -8.17 10.26 14.70
CA GLU A 74 -8.95 10.34 13.47
C GLU A 74 -8.54 11.53 12.59
N LYS A 75 -8.36 12.71 13.21
CA LYS A 75 -7.95 13.93 12.52
C LYS A 75 -6.52 13.82 11.96
N ALA A 76 -5.63 13.05 12.60
CA ALA A 76 -4.26 12.85 12.15
C ALA A 76 -4.15 11.87 10.96
N GLY A 77 -5.09 10.92 10.83
CA GLY A 77 -5.14 9.97 9.71
C GLY A 77 -5.56 10.60 8.39
N ASN A 78 -6.53 11.52 8.44
CA ASN A 78 -7.13 12.18 7.28
C ASN A 78 -6.21 13.20 6.58
N LEU A 79 -5.10 13.60 7.20
CA LEU A 79 -4.12 14.50 6.59
C LEU A 79 -3.40 13.87 5.38
N SER A 80 -3.35 12.54 5.32
CA SER A 80 -2.73 11.79 4.21
C SER A 80 -3.65 11.68 2.98
N SER A 81 -4.95 11.93 3.15
CA SER A 81 -5.99 11.88 2.13
C SER A 81 -6.47 13.30 1.82
N SER A 82 -5.58 14.16 1.31
CA SER A 82 -5.95 15.51 0.92
C SER A 82 -6.67 15.53 -0.43
N PHE A 83 -7.95 15.15 -0.43
CA PHE A 83 -8.97 15.90 -1.18
C PHE A 83 -9.86 16.59 -0.12
N PRO A 84 -9.81 17.92 0.01
CA PRO A 84 -10.63 18.63 0.98
C PRO A 84 -12.09 18.64 0.48
N LEU A 85 -12.85 17.61 0.83
CA LEU A 85 -14.31 17.63 0.72
C LEU A 85 -14.92 17.94 2.09
N SER A 86 -14.75 19.17 2.55
CA SER A 86 -15.67 19.89 3.42
C SER A 86 -14.96 21.15 3.93
N GLY A 87 -15.58 22.31 3.70
CA GLY A 87 -15.10 23.62 4.11
C GLY A 87 -15.16 23.85 5.62
N ILE A 88 -14.67 22.90 6.43
CA ILE A 88 -14.46 23.12 7.85
C ILE A 88 -13.03 23.60 8.00
N SER A 89 -12.89 24.89 8.34
CA SER A 89 -11.66 25.50 8.84
C SER A 89 -11.27 24.84 10.16
N LEU A 90 -10.76 23.61 10.09
CA LEU A 90 -10.14 22.93 11.22
C LEU A 90 -8.77 23.55 11.45
N ASP A 91 -8.52 23.91 12.70
CA ASP A 91 -7.30 24.57 13.14
C ASP A 91 -6.09 23.67 12.81
N LYS A 92 -5.30 24.06 11.81
CA LYS A 92 -4.17 23.27 11.28
C LYS A 92 -3.14 22.91 12.36
N THR A 93 -3.13 23.68 13.44
CA THR A 93 -2.32 23.53 14.66
C THR A 93 -2.66 22.26 15.44
N GLU A 94 -3.94 22.04 15.79
CA GLU A 94 -4.36 20.86 16.56
C GLU A 94 -4.08 19.53 15.82
N VAL A 95 -4.34 19.50 14.51
CA VAL A 95 -4.10 18.31 13.68
C VAL A 95 -2.61 17.95 13.63
N ASN A 96 -1.75 18.96 13.53
CA ASN A 96 -0.30 18.78 13.53
C ASN A 96 0.21 18.26 14.89
N ASP A 97 -0.39 18.69 16.00
CA ASP A 97 0.03 18.28 17.34
C ASP A 97 -0.41 16.85 17.68
N GLN A 98 -1.60 16.42 17.26
CA GLN A 98 -2.01 15.01 17.34
C GLN A 98 -1.10 14.10 16.50
N TYR A 99 -0.71 14.55 15.31
CA TYR A 99 0.21 13.83 14.44
C TYR A 99 1.62 13.70 15.05
N LYS A 100 2.16 14.78 15.63
CA LYS A 100 3.45 14.76 16.35
C LYS A 100 3.41 13.82 17.55
N THR A 101 2.32 13.85 18.31
CA THR A 101 2.11 12.98 19.48
C THR A 101 2.12 11.52 19.07
N LEU A 102 1.39 11.17 18.01
CA LEU A 102 1.39 9.82 17.44
C LEU A 102 2.80 9.42 16.99
N ARG A 103 3.51 10.28 16.25
CA ARG A 103 4.89 10.01 15.82
C ARG A 103 5.85 9.82 16.99
N TYR A 104 5.69 10.58 18.07
CA TYR A 104 6.53 10.46 19.26
C TYR A 104 6.30 9.13 19.97
N ALA A 105 5.04 8.73 20.15
CA ALA A 105 4.68 7.42 20.68
C ALA A 105 5.24 6.30 19.80
N LEU A 106 5.08 6.39 18.48
CA LEU A 106 5.63 5.42 17.54
C LEU A 106 7.15 5.32 17.62
N LYS A 107 7.87 6.41 17.85
CA LYS A 107 9.33 6.41 17.97
C LYS A 107 9.82 5.63 19.20
N ALA A 108 9.02 5.56 20.26
CA ALA A 108 9.34 4.75 21.45
C ALA A 108 9.16 3.24 21.20
N PHE A 109 8.23 2.86 20.33
CA PHE A 109 7.85 1.45 20.10
C PHE A 109 8.37 0.86 18.79
N MET A 110 8.71 1.70 17.81
CA MET A 110 9.17 1.30 16.49
C MET A 110 10.58 1.83 16.24
N LEU A 111 11.51 0.91 16.04
CA LEU A 111 12.82 1.25 15.52
C LEU A 111 12.76 1.28 13.98
N ARG A 112 12.79 2.48 13.41
CA ARG A 112 12.90 2.67 11.96
C ARG A 112 14.23 3.32 11.60
N ARG A 113 15.00 2.66 10.73
CA ARG A 113 16.23 3.19 10.13
C ARG A 113 16.01 3.40 8.64
N THR A 114 16.44 4.53 8.10
CA THR A 114 16.45 4.80 6.66
C THR A 114 17.87 4.65 6.13
N LYS A 115 18.01 4.24 4.86
CA LYS A 115 19.34 4.14 4.22
C LYS A 115 20.08 5.48 4.30
N SER A 116 19.39 6.60 4.05
CA SER A 116 19.95 7.96 4.18
C SER A 116 20.55 8.23 5.56
N LYS A 117 19.82 7.91 6.64
CA LYS A 117 20.30 8.13 8.02
C LYS A 117 21.50 7.26 8.39
N LEU A 118 21.57 6.05 7.85
CA LEU A 118 22.71 5.15 8.06
C LEU A 118 23.96 5.59 7.29
N ILE A 119 23.77 6.19 6.11
CA ILE A 119 24.83 6.82 5.32
C ILE A 119 25.36 8.06 6.04
N GLU A 120 24.48 8.94 6.53
CA GLU A 120 24.86 10.14 7.30
C GLU A 120 25.64 9.81 8.58
N CYS A 121 25.23 8.76 9.30
CA CYS A 121 25.92 8.33 10.53
C CYS A 121 27.20 7.51 10.25
N GLY A 122 27.63 7.34 9.00
CA GLY A 122 28.86 6.63 8.64
C GLY A 122 28.83 5.10 8.86
N SER A 123 27.67 4.54 9.22
CA SER A 123 27.51 3.10 9.49
C SER A 123 27.28 2.27 8.23
N LEU A 124 26.89 2.90 7.12
CA LEU A 124 26.59 2.22 5.86
C LEU A 124 27.14 3.04 4.69
N ILE A 125 28.01 2.45 3.89
CA ILE A 125 28.53 3.05 2.65
C ILE A 125 27.74 2.45 1.49
N LEU A 126 26.91 3.25 0.82
CA LEU A 126 26.13 2.82 -0.33
C LEU A 126 26.17 3.90 -1.42
N PRO A 127 26.27 3.53 -2.72
CA PRO A 127 26.09 4.48 -3.81
C PRO A 127 24.72 5.18 -3.76
N PRO A 128 24.61 6.43 -4.26
CA PRO A 128 23.34 7.13 -4.32
C PRO A 128 22.35 6.39 -5.24
N LEU A 129 21.07 6.42 -4.85
CA LEU A 129 20.00 5.89 -5.70
C LEU A 129 19.80 6.82 -6.90
N THR A 130 19.89 6.27 -8.11
CA THR A 130 19.55 6.98 -9.35
C THR A 130 18.22 6.45 -9.86
N GLU A 131 17.20 7.31 -9.86
CA GLU A 131 15.89 7.00 -10.44
C GLU A 131 15.79 7.70 -11.80
N VAL A 132 15.51 6.93 -12.85
CA VAL A 132 15.32 7.45 -14.21
C VAL A 132 13.91 7.09 -14.66
N ILE A 133 13.13 8.10 -15.02
CA ILE A 133 11.77 7.93 -15.54
C ILE A 133 11.86 8.01 -17.07
N VAL A 134 11.67 6.87 -17.74
CA VAL A 134 11.64 6.79 -19.19
C VAL A 134 10.19 6.90 -19.68
N MET A 135 9.90 7.96 -20.42
CA MET A 135 8.57 8.20 -20.99
C MET A 135 8.48 7.52 -22.35
N ALA A 136 7.74 6.40 -22.43
CA ALA A 136 7.57 5.64 -23.67
C ALA A 136 6.26 6.05 -24.40
N PRO A 137 6.30 6.44 -25.70
CA PRO A 137 5.11 6.76 -26.46
C PRO A 137 4.34 5.49 -26.86
N LEU A 138 3.01 5.50 -26.78
CA LEU A 138 2.20 4.33 -27.17
C LEU A 138 2.31 4.01 -28.67
N VAL A 139 2.48 2.72 -28.98
CA VAL A 139 2.47 2.18 -30.35
C VAL A 139 1.06 2.25 -30.94
N SER A 140 0.95 2.29 -32.27
CA SER A 140 -0.32 2.36 -33.01
C SER A 140 -1.36 1.33 -32.56
N LEU A 141 -0.96 0.07 -32.30
CA LEU A 141 -1.87 -0.97 -31.82
C LEU A 141 -2.34 -0.71 -30.38
N GLN A 142 -1.43 -0.38 -29.47
CA GLN A 142 -1.76 0.02 -28.10
C GLN A 142 -2.73 1.20 -28.06
N LYS A 143 -2.51 2.22 -28.90
CA LYS A 143 -3.40 3.38 -29.02
C LYS A 143 -4.82 2.98 -29.44
N LYS A 144 -4.95 2.09 -30.44
CA LYS A 144 -6.26 1.60 -30.88
C LYS A 144 -7.00 0.87 -29.75
N VAL A 145 -6.32 -0.03 -29.04
CA VAL A 145 -6.90 -0.77 -27.92
C VAL A 145 -7.30 0.17 -26.77
N TYR A 146 -6.41 1.09 -26.42
CA TYR A 146 -6.63 2.10 -25.38
C TYR A 146 -7.86 2.96 -25.67
N VAL A 147 -7.99 3.46 -26.91
CA VAL A 147 -9.15 4.26 -27.34
C VAL A 147 -10.43 3.41 -27.37
N SER A 148 -10.37 2.15 -27.79
CA SER A 148 -11.53 1.26 -27.79
C SER A 148 -12.06 0.99 -26.38
N ILE A 149 -11.17 0.78 -25.40
CA ILE A 149 -11.54 0.62 -23.99
C ILE A 149 -12.20 1.91 -23.48
N LEU A 150 -11.59 3.06 -23.74
CA LEU A 150 -12.15 4.35 -23.33
C LEU A 150 -13.52 4.63 -23.94
N ARG A 151 -13.72 4.33 -25.24
CA ARG A 151 -15.01 4.52 -25.92
C ARG A 151 -16.11 3.63 -25.34
N LYS A 152 -15.79 2.36 -25.05
CA LYS A 152 -16.75 1.42 -24.45
C LYS A 152 -17.21 1.87 -23.06
N GLU A 153 -16.31 2.50 -22.32
CA GLU A 153 -16.52 2.90 -20.92
C GLU A 153 -16.90 4.39 -20.77
N LEU A 154 -16.86 5.17 -21.86
CA LEU A 154 -17.28 6.57 -21.96
C LEU A 154 -18.64 6.86 -21.32
N PRO A 155 -19.73 6.10 -21.58
CA PRO A 155 -21.02 6.37 -20.94
C PRO A 155 -20.97 6.22 -19.42
N LYS A 156 -20.13 5.32 -18.89
CA LYS A 156 -19.95 5.17 -17.44
C LYS A 156 -19.15 6.32 -16.83
N LEU A 157 -18.15 6.83 -17.57
CA LEU A 157 -17.39 8.01 -17.18
C LEU A 157 -18.25 9.29 -17.19
N LEU A 158 -19.13 9.45 -18.17
CA LEU A 158 -20.06 10.58 -18.25
C LEU A 158 -21.17 10.50 -17.19
N ALA A 159 -21.61 9.30 -16.79
CA ALA A 159 -22.57 9.14 -15.70
C ALA A 159 -21.97 9.50 -14.32
N LEU A 160 -20.66 9.37 -14.15
CA LEU A 160 -19.94 9.68 -12.90
C LEU A 160 -19.80 11.19 -12.63
N SER A 161 -19.81 12.04 -13.64
CA SER A 161 -19.87 13.51 -13.41
C SER A 161 -21.18 13.94 -12.77
N SER A 162 -22.20 13.06 -12.77
CA SER A 162 -23.55 13.36 -12.30
C SER A 162 -23.90 12.69 -10.97
N ALA A 163 -23.18 11.63 -10.54
CA ALA A 163 -23.46 10.93 -9.28
C ALA A 163 -22.23 10.18 -8.70
N PRO A 164 -22.01 10.19 -7.36
CA PRO A 164 -20.79 9.68 -6.72
C PRO A 164 -20.73 8.14 -6.50
N SER A 165 -21.63 7.33 -7.08
CA SER A 165 -21.88 5.96 -6.60
C SER A 165 -21.07 4.81 -7.23
N ASN A 166 -20.15 5.07 -8.19
CA ASN A 166 -19.60 4.00 -9.04
C ASN A 166 -18.07 3.79 -8.97
N GLN A 167 -17.48 3.79 -7.77
CA GLN A 167 -16.02 3.61 -7.61
C GLN A 167 -15.48 2.23 -8.03
N GLN A 168 -16.29 1.17 -7.93
CA GLN A 168 -15.86 -0.20 -8.32
C GLN A 168 -15.74 -0.37 -9.85
N SER A 169 -16.58 0.32 -10.64
CA SER A 169 -16.50 0.24 -12.11
C SER A 169 -15.23 0.93 -12.64
N LEU A 170 -14.78 1.99 -11.98
CA LEU A 170 -13.54 2.71 -12.31
C LEU A 170 -12.28 1.88 -12.09
N GLN A 171 -12.22 1.10 -11.01
CA GLN A 171 -11.06 0.26 -10.72
C GLN A 171 -10.82 -0.76 -11.83
N ASN A 172 -11.89 -1.33 -12.39
CA ASN A 172 -11.80 -2.24 -13.53
C ASN A 172 -11.28 -1.54 -14.79
N ILE A 173 -11.71 -0.31 -15.07
CA ILE A 173 -11.23 0.48 -16.22
C ILE A 173 -9.72 0.71 -16.10
N VAL A 174 -9.24 1.15 -14.94
CA VAL A 174 -7.80 1.40 -14.71
C VAL A 174 -6.98 0.13 -14.91
N VAL A 175 -7.48 -1.03 -14.46
CA VAL A 175 -6.81 -2.32 -14.70
C VAL A 175 -6.76 -2.65 -16.19
N GLN A 176 -7.83 -2.42 -16.96
CA GLN A 176 -7.82 -2.66 -18.40
C GLN A 176 -6.90 -1.69 -19.15
N LEU A 177 -6.88 -0.40 -18.78
CA LEU A 177 -5.95 0.56 -19.36
C LEU A 177 -4.50 0.19 -19.05
N ARG A 178 -4.21 -0.29 -17.84
CA ARG A 178 -2.89 -0.81 -17.48
C ARG A 178 -2.51 -1.99 -18.38
N LYS A 179 -3.41 -2.95 -18.60
CA LYS A 179 -3.18 -4.06 -19.55
C LYS A 179 -2.85 -3.56 -20.96
N ALA A 180 -3.60 -2.58 -21.46
CA ALA A 180 -3.37 -2.00 -22.79
C ALA A 180 -2.01 -1.30 -22.93
N CYS A 181 -1.56 -0.60 -21.88
CA CYS A 181 -0.23 0.02 -21.86
C CYS A 181 0.90 -1.01 -21.70
N SER A 182 0.65 -2.14 -21.01
CA SER A 182 1.65 -3.20 -20.86
C SER A 182 1.84 -3.98 -22.16
N HIS A 183 0.79 -4.59 -22.69
CA HIS A 183 0.87 -5.40 -23.90
C HIS A 183 -0.52 -5.61 -24.55
N PRO A 184 -0.70 -5.31 -25.86
CA PRO A 184 -1.99 -5.50 -26.54
C PRO A 184 -2.51 -6.93 -26.55
N TYR A 185 -1.64 -7.94 -26.59
CA TYR A 185 -2.06 -9.36 -26.64
C TYR A 185 -2.62 -9.89 -25.30
N LEU A 186 -2.62 -9.08 -24.24
CA LEU A 186 -3.38 -9.41 -23.02
C LEU A 186 -4.90 -9.38 -23.22
N PHE A 187 -5.36 -8.94 -24.40
CA PHE A 187 -6.75 -8.98 -24.82
C PHE A 187 -6.98 -10.09 -25.85
N PRO A 188 -8.03 -10.90 -25.67
CA PRO A 188 -8.32 -12.00 -26.58
C PRO A 188 -8.65 -11.49 -27.99
N GLY A 189 -8.14 -12.16 -29.01
CA GLY A 189 -8.43 -11.87 -30.43
C GLY A 189 -7.63 -10.72 -31.04
N ILE A 190 -6.61 -10.21 -30.35
CA ILE A 190 -5.68 -9.19 -30.90
C ILE A 190 -4.41 -9.84 -31.46
N GLU A 191 -3.97 -10.93 -30.84
CA GLU A 191 -2.81 -11.69 -31.28
C GLU A 191 -3.14 -12.47 -32.57
N PRO A 192 -2.28 -12.40 -33.60
CA PRO A 192 -2.48 -13.14 -34.83
C PRO A 192 -2.25 -14.65 -34.59
N GLU A 193 -3.12 -15.49 -35.16
CA GLU A 193 -2.90 -16.94 -35.23
C GLU A 193 -2.10 -17.28 -36.50
N PRO A 194 -1.11 -18.20 -36.45
CA PRO A 194 -0.70 -19.03 -35.32
C PRO A 194 0.10 -18.28 -34.25
N PHE A 195 -0.06 -18.70 -32.99
CA PHE A 195 0.69 -18.17 -31.84
C PHE A 195 2.15 -18.61 -31.95
N GLU A 196 3.01 -17.74 -32.47
CA GLU A 196 4.43 -17.98 -32.65
C GLU A 196 5.25 -16.96 -31.87
N GLU A 197 6.45 -17.32 -31.43
CA GLU A 197 7.37 -16.36 -30.82
C GLU A 197 8.14 -15.63 -31.92
N GLY A 198 8.11 -14.29 -31.94
CA GLY A 198 8.84 -13.52 -32.95
C GLY A 198 8.87 -12.02 -32.70
N GLU A 199 9.44 -11.28 -33.65
CA GLU A 199 9.62 -9.82 -33.55
C GLU A 199 8.31 -9.05 -33.37
N HIS A 200 7.19 -9.62 -33.85
CA HIS A 200 5.89 -9.01 -33.69
C HIS A 200 5.51 -8.79 -32.21
N LEU A 201 5.98 -9.62 -31.27
CA LEU A 201 5.76 -9.44 -29.82
C LEU A 201 6.43 -8.16 -29.29
N VAL A 202 7.61 -7.83 -29.79
CA VAL A 202 8.36 -6.63 -29.40
C VAL A 202 7.76 -5.39 -30.08
N GLN A 203 7.45 -5.50 -31.37
CA GLN A 203 6.97 -4.38 -32.17
C GLN A 203 5.59 -3.86 -31.75
N VAL A 204 4.76 -4.67 -31.10
CA VAL A 204 3.40 -4.26 -30.68
C VAL A 204 3.36 -3.40 -29.42
N THR A 205 4.48 -3.24 -28.70
CA THR A 205 4.51 -2.54 -27.41
C THR A 205 5.69 -1.59 -27.30
N SER A 206 5.44 -0.42 -26.72
CA SER A 206 6.45 0.63 -26.52
C SER A 206 7.43 0.34 -25.39
N LEU A 207 7.25 -0.74 -24.63
CA LEU A 207 8.06 -1.05 -23.44
C LEU A 207 9.34 -1.83 -23.76
N TYR A 208 9.46 -2.36 -24.97
CA TYR A 208 10.60 -3.18 -25.40
C TYR A 208 11.46 -2.48 -26.47
N VAL A 209 11.18 -1.19 -26.72
CA VAL A 209 11.95 -0.29 -27.60
C VAL A 209 12.75 0.66 -26.74
#